data_AF-A0A6V7J8R3-F1
#
_entry.id   AF-A0A6V7J8R3-F1
#
_cell.length_a   1.000
_cell.length_b   1.000
_cell.length_c   1.000
_cell.angle_alpha   90.00
_cell.angle_beta   90.00
_cell.angle_gamma   90.00
#
_symmetry.space_group_name_H-M   'P 1'
#
loop_
_entity.id
_entity.type
_entity.pdbx_description
1 polymer ?
#
loop_
_entity_poly.entity_id
_entity_poly.type
_entity_poly.pdbx_seq_one_letter_code
_entity_poly.pdbx_strand_id
1 'polypeptide(L)' 'SNENGLMECPLCLAELPFELFPIIQSCHHRSCYDCFQQYLRVEISESRVNIACPECAEPLHPN' A
#
# COMPACT_ATOMS: atom_id res chain seq x y z
N SER A 1 -23.31 -9.23 14.10
CA SER A 1 -23.25 -8.52 12.81
C SER A 1 -21.91 -8.80 12.21
N ASN A 2 -21.85 -9.69 11.22
CA ASN A 2 -20.60 -10.04 10.56
C ASN A 2 -20.41 -9.03 9.43
N GLU A 3 -19.95 -7.84 9.80
CA GLU A 3 -19.34 -6.94 8.82
C GLU A 3 -18.05 -7.65 8.41
N ASN A 4 -18.00 -8.17 7.18
CA ASN A 4 -17.08 -9.23 6.73
C ASN A 4 -15.56 -8.91 6.85
N GLY A 5 -15.12 -7.84 7.51
CA GLY A 5 -13.70 -7.51 7.69
C GLY A 5 -12.95 -7.28 6.38
N LEU A 6 -13.69 -7.15 5.28
CA LEU A 6 -13.18 -6.88 3.94
C LEU A 6 -13.06 -5.37 3.75
N MET A 7 -11.97 -4.96 3.12
CA MET A 7 -11.72 -3.61 2.64
C MET A 7 -11.41 -3.66 1.15
N GLU A 8 -11.81 -2.60 0.45
CA GLU A 8 -11.50 -2.44 -0.97
C GLU A 8 -10.12 -1.77 -1.12
N CYS A 9 -9.30 -2.31 -2.02
CA CYS A 9 -8.03 -1.70 -2.39
C CYS A 9 -8.25 -0.56 -3.41
N PRO A 10 -7.78 0.67 -3.17
CA PRO A 10 -7.98 1.80 -4.09
C PRO A 10 -7.18 1.66 -5.39
N LEU A 11 -6.18 0.77 -5.45
CA LEU A 11 -5.34 0.57 -6.64
C LEU A 11 -5.89 -0.49 -7.61
N CYS A 12 -6.43 -1.58 -7.09
CA CYS A 12 -6.94 -2.69 -7.90
C CYS A 12 -8.45 -2.95 -7.75
N LEU A 13 -9.12 -2.21 -6.87
CA LEU A 13 -10.55 -2.31 -6.57
C LEU A 13 -10.99 -3.73 -6.11
N ALA A 14 -10.04 -4.51 -5.57
CA ALA A 14 -10.34 -5.82 -5.02
C ALA A 14 -10.79 -5.71 -3.55
N GLU A 15 -11.86 -6.43 -3.21
CA GLU A 15 -12.31 -6.62 -1.82
C GLU A 15 -11.48 -7.72 -1.15
N LEU A 16 -10.70 -7.34 -0.14
CA LEU A 16 -9.73 -8.21 0.52
C LEU A 16 -9.84 -8.05 2.05
N PRO A 17 -9.53 -9.09 2.84
CA PRO A 17 -9.45 -8.95 4.30
C PRO A 17 -8.47 -7.86 4.72
N PHE A 18 -8.75 -7.16 5.82
CA PHE A 18 -7.88 -6.11 6.36
C PHE A 18 -6.43 -6.56 6.58
N GLU A 19 -6.25 -7.85 6.91
CA GLU A 19 -4.95 -8.48 7.14
C GLU A 19 -4.06 -8.50 5.89
N LEU A 20 -4.65 -8.29 4.71
CA LEU A 20 -3.92 -8.18 3.43
C LEU A 20 -3.52 -6.74 3.07
N PHE A 21 -3.67 -5.79 3.99
CA PHE A 21 -3.24 -4.41 3.82
C PHE A 21 -2.05 -4.11 4.75
N PRO A 22 -0.89 -3.69 4.22
CA PRO A 22 0.25 -3.27 5.03
C PRO A 22 -0.08 -1.99 5.80
N ILE A 23 0.46 -1.89 7.01
CA ILE A 23 0.38 -0.69 7.83
C ILE A 23 1.57 0.20 7.49
N ILE A 24 1.31 1.32 6.83
CA ILE A 24 2.32 2.35 6.58
C ILE A 24 2.36 3.26 7.82
N GLN A 25 3.56 3.48 8.37
CA GLN A 25 3.72 4.30 9.57
C GLN A 25 3.70 5.80 9.27
N SER A 26 4.09 6.20 8.06
CA SER A 26 4.15 7.61 7.66
C SER A 26 2.80 8.18 7.22
N CYS A 27 1.84 7.36 6.79
CA CYS A 27 0.51 7.81 6.36
C CYS A 27 -0.57 6.74 6.58
N HIS A 28 -1.85 7.11 6.56
CA HIS A 28 -2.98 6.18 6.75
C HIS A 28 -3.58 5.59 5.45
N HIS A 29 -2.94 5.82 4.31
CA HIS A 29 -3.33 5.28 3.01
C HIS A 29 -3.17 3.75 2.96
N ARG A 30 -4.00 3.08 2.16
CA ARG A 30 -4.12 1.62 2.19
C ARG A 30 -4.11 1.07 0.78
N SER A 31 -3.17 0.19 0.49
CA SER A 31 -3.10 -0.57 -0.75
C SER A 31 -2.83 -2.03 -0.39
N CYS A 32 -3.46 -3.00 -1.04
CA CYS A 32 -3.22 -4.40 -0.72
C CYS A 32 -1.75 -4.78 -0.90
N TYR A 33 -1.30 -5.86 -0.23
CA TYR A 33 0.08 -6.33 -0.31
C TYR A 33 0.55 -6.53 -1.75
N ASP A 34 -0.29 -7.09 -2.63
CA ASP A 34 0.10 -7.34 -4.02
C ASP A 34 0.42 -6.05 -4.76
N CYS A 35 -0.48 -5.06 -4.71
CA CYS A 35 -0.24 -3.76 -5.35
C CYS A 35 0.94 -3.03 -4.71
N PHE A 36 1.08 -3.10 -3.38
CA PHE A 36 2.19 -2.47 -2.67
C PHE A 36 3.53 -3.11 -3.06
N GLN A 37 3.60 -4.45 -3.11
CA GLN A 37 4.80 -5.16 -3.56
C GLN A 37 5.12 -4.89 -5.03
N GLN A 38 4.12 -4.82 -5.90
CA GLN A 38 4.33 -4.46 -7.30
C GLN A 38 4.88 -3.04 -7.43
N TYR A 39 4.31 -2.09 -6.71
CA TYR A 39 4.80 -0.71 -6.66
C TYR A 39 6.25 -0.65 -6.17
N LEU A 40 6.58 -1.29 -5.04
CA LEU A 40 7.95 -1.34 -4.54
C LEU A 40 8.92 -1.96 -5.55
N ARG A 41 8.52 -3.05 -6.23
CA ARG A 41 9.34 -3.67 -7.28
C ARG A 41 9.61 -2.71 -8.44
N VAL A 42 8.61 -1.95 -8.87
CA VAL A 42 8.77 -0.95 -9.94
C VAL A 42 9.72 0.16 -9.50
N GLU A 43 9.49 0.79 -8.34
CA GLU A 43 10.34 1.88 -7.83
C GLU A 43 11.80 1.44 -7.67
N ILE A 44 12.02 0.23 -7.13
CA ILE A 44 13.37 -0.34 -6.98
C ILE A 44 14.01 -0.65 -8.34
N SER A 45 13.24 -1.22 -9.29
CA SER A 45 13.75 -1.53 -10.63
C SER A 45 14.09 -0.27 -11.43
N GLU A 46 13.38 0.84 -11.17
CA GLU A 46 13.68 2.16 -11.70
C GLU A 46 14.81 2.88 -10.95
N SER A 47 15.47 2.22 -9.99
CA SER A 47 16.56 2.78 -9.18
C SER A 47 16.18 4.06 -8.42
N ARG A 48 14.92 4.17 -8.01
CA ARG A 48 14.44 5.32 -7.23
C ARG A 48 14.86 5.17 -5.78
N VAL A 49 15.61 6.17 -5.30
CA VAL A 49 16.14 6.18 -3.92
C VAL A 49 15.07 6.56 -2.90
N ASN A 50 14.13 7.44 -3.28
CA ASN A 50 13.07 7.94 -2.40
C ASN A 50 11.74 7.25 -2.72
N ILE A 51 11.51 6.10 -2.08
CA ILE A 51 10.23 5.40 -2.22
C ILE A 51 9.19 6.05 -1.32
N ALA A 52 8.11 6.52 -1.93
CA ALA A 52 7.00 7.17 -1.25
C ALA A 52 5.71 6.33 -1.28
N CYS A 53 4.70 6.73 -0.54
CA CYS A 53 3.37 6.12 -0.61
C CYS A 53 2.79 6.28 -2.03
N PRO A 54 2.20 5.21 -2.63
CA PRO A 54 1.61 5.29 -3.97
C PRO A 54 0.40 6.23 -4.06
N GLU A 55 -0.22 6.61 -2.94
CA GLU A 55 -1.40 7.48 -2.91
C GLU A 55 -1.06 8.95 -2.65
N CYS A 56 -0.15 9.25 -1.71
CA CYS A 56 0.08 10.63 -1.24
C CYS A 56 1.51 11.13 -1.38
N ALA A 57 2.41 10.34 -1.98
CA ALA A 57 3.83 10.68 -2.13
C ALA A 57 4.58 11.02 -0.82
N GLU A 58 4.03 10.65 0.34
CA GLU A 58 4.71 10.73 1.63
C GLU A 58 5.83 9.67 1.69
N PRO A 59 7.08 10.01 2.05
CA PRO A 59 8.16 9.03 2.13
C PRO A 59 7.82 7.88 3.09
N LEU A 60 8.13 6.65 2.68
CA LEU A 60 7.90 5.45 3.50
C LEU A 60 8.99 5.23 4.55
N HIS A 61 10.14 5.89 4.39
CA HIS A 61 11.27 5.78 5.30
C HIS A 61 11.28 6.96 6.27
N PRO A 62 11.40 6.72 7.60
CA PRO A 62 11.70 7.80 8.53
C PRO A 62 13.11 8.31 8.20
N ASN A 63 13.24 9.63 8.04
CA ASN A 63 14.52 10.33 7.85
C ASN A 63 15.24 10.49 9.20
#